data_AF-A0AAX6GPB6-F1
#
_entry.id   AF-A0AAX6GPB6-F1
#
_cell.length_a   1.000
_cell.length_b   1.000
_cell.length_c   1.000
_cell.angle_alpha   90.00
_cell.angle_beta   90.00
_cell.angle_gamma   90.00
#
_symmetry.space_group_name_H-M   'P 1'
#
loop_
_entity.id
_entity.type
_entity.pdbx_description
1 polymer ?
#
loop_
_entity_poly.entity_id
_entity_poly.type
_entity_poly.pdbx_seq_one_letter_code
_entity_poly.pdbx_strand_id
1 'polypeptide(L)'
;MVRVSNLTPQDQSYFRDLVRRTRITFESLRLVVLRDEDRSGALGLLAKRGRPDLKSAALMKNRDLWLNRDKRIIGSIPGINIGDVYFFRMELCVIGLHGQVQAGIDYVPASLSSSGEPVATSIIVSGGYEDDDDKGYELIYTGQGGQDRNVHKHFVDQKLQRGNLGLERSMAYGIEIRVIRGIKCDKSPTGKVYVYDGLYKIVDCWFDVGKSGFSVYKYKLLRIEGQEEMGSLMMKLAEELKTNPLGVRPKGYISLDMSMGKENVAVSLFNDIDDDHDPLLFEYLACPAYPPGFQEKIFGDRGGGCQCVRNCTLDCSCAKLNGGEFAYDGSGIFLRGKPVVYECGPFCRCPPSCPNRVSQKGVRNRLEVFRSLETGWGVRSLDLIRAGAFICEFSGVVLTKQQAEAISMNGEGFVCPNRFPGRWVEWGDISDVFPDYMPPALPSLPRLDFSIDVSRARNVACYISHSYSPNVFVQFVLYDHYNVAFPHLMIFALENIPPLRELSIDYGMAEESVGKLTL
;
A
#
# COMPACT_ATOMS: atom_id res chain seq x y z
N MET A 1 30.23 -6.85 -5.47
CA MET A 1 28.80 -7.23 -5.32
C MET A 1 28.63 -7.84 -3.93
N VAL A 2 27.47 -7.66 -3.29
CA VAL A 2 27.22 -8.07 -1.90
C VAL A 2 25.88 -8.80 -1.83
N ARG A 3 25.84 -9.90 -1.07
CA ARG A 3 24.59 -10.52 -0.61
C ARG A 3 24.34 -10.06 0.81
N VAL A 4 23.13 -9.60 1.09
CA VAL A 4 22.74 -9.24 2.45
C VAL A 4 22.06 -10.47 3.06
N SER A 5 22.65 -11.01 4.13
CA SER A 5 22.14 -12.16 4.88
C SER A 5 22.25 -11.88 6.38
N ASN A 6 21.46 -12.59 7.19
CA ASN A 6 21.50 -12.53 8.66
C ASN A 6 21.04 -11.18 9.25
N LEU A 7 19.98 -10.57 8.71
CA LEU A 7 19.36 -9.39 9.28
C LEU A 7 18.61 -9.76 10.56
N THR A 8 18.86 -9.01 11.64
CA THR A 8 18.06 -9.12 12.87
C THR A 8 16.63 -8.62 12.64
N PRO A 9 15.65 -8.96 13.49
CA PRO A 9 14.30 -8.40 13.39
C PRO A 9 14.29 -6.86 13.43
N GLN A 10 15.17 -6.25 14.23
CA GLN A 10 15.32 -4.79 14.27
C GLN A 10 15.83 -4.24 12.93
N ASP A 11 16.80 -4.90 12.30
CA ASP A 11 17.28 -4.50 10.98
C ASP A 11 16.18 -4.62 9.93
N GLN A 12 15.39 -5.70 9.98
CA GLN A 12 14.27 -5.90 9.06
C GLN A 12 13.24 -4.77 9.18
N SER A 13 12.86 -4.40 10.40
CA SER A 13 11.97 -3.26 10.65
C SER A 13 12.56 -1.96 10.14
N TYR A 14 13.84 -1.69 10.45
CA TYR A 14 14.54 -0.49 9.98
C TYR A 14 14.54 -0.37 8.45
N PHE A 15 14.91 -1.43 7.74
CA PHE A 15 14.93 -1.40 6.27
C PHE A 15 13.53 -1.32 5.68
N ARG A 16 12.52 -1.94 6.30
CA ARG A 16 11.12 -1.80 5.86
C ARG A 16 10.65 -0.35 6.02
N ASP A 17 10.93 0.28 7.15
CA ASP A 17 10.59 1.68 7.40
C ASP A 17 11.32 2.62 6.44
N LEU A 18 12.58 2.33 6.12
CA LEU A 18 13.35 3.09 5.12
C LEU A 18 12.71 3.00 3.73
N VAL A 19 12.40 1.80 3.26
CA VAL A 19 11.71 1.59 1.96
C VAL A 19 10.36 2.30 1.97
N ARG A 20 9.59 2.21 3.06
CA ARG A 20 8.30 2.86 3.19
C ARG A 20 8.43 4.38 3.10
N ARG A 21 9.33 4.99 3.88
CA ARG A 21 9.59 6.45 3.84
C ARG A 21 9.98 6.90 2.43
N THR A 22 10.92 6.21 1.78
CA THR A 22 11.32 6.52 0.40
C THR A 22 10.12 6.52 -0.57
N ARG A 23 9.23 5.53 -0.45
CA ARG A 23 8.03 5.43 -1.30
C ARG A 23 7.00 6.52 -1.00
N ILE A 24 6.78 6.84 0.27
CA ILE A 24 5.90 7.94 0.69
C ILE A 24 6.41 9.27 0.16
N THR A 25 7.72 9.55 0.27
CA THR A 25 8.34 10.76 -0.29
C THR A 25 8.18 10.81 -1.81
N PHE A 26 8.43 9.69 -2.52
CA PHE A 26 8.26 9.61 -3.97
C PHE A 26 6.83 9.94 -4.40
N GLU A 27 5.83 9.34 -3.75
CA GLU A 27 4.42 9.57 -4.06
C GLU A 27 4.00 11.00 -3.69
N SER A 28 4.43 11.51 -2.53
CA SER A 28 4.15 12.88 -2.09
C SER A 28 4.67 13.91 -3.09
N LEU A 29 5.91 13.75 -3.56
CA LEU A 29 6.48 14.60 -4.61
C LEU A 29 5.73 14.47 -5.93
N ARG A 30 5.31 13.25 -6.31
CA ARG A 30 4.55 13.01 -7.54
C ARG A 30 3.23 13.79 -7.52
N LEU A 31 2.56 13.81 -6.37
CA LEU A 31 1.31 14.56 -6.16
C LEU A 31 1.55 16.07 -6.18
N VAL A 32 2.65 16.57 -5.59
CA VAL A 32 3.03 18.00 -5.68
C VAL A 32 3.29 18.42 -7.12
N VAL A 33 4.09 17.66 -7.87
CA VAL A 33 4.39 17.93 -9.28
C VAL A 33 3.12 17.93 -10.13
N LEU A 34 2.21 16.98 -9.90
CA LEU A 34 0.91 16.93 -10.59
C LEU A 34 0.10 18.21 -10.35
N ARG A 35 -0.02 18.66 -9.09
CA ARG A 35 -0.76 19.89 -8.76
C ARG A 35 -0.14 21.14 -9.37
N ASP A 36 1.19 21.23 -9.38
CA ASP A 36 1.89 22.35 -10.01
C ASP A 36 1.66 22.37 -11.53
N GLU A 37 1.68 21.20 -12.18
CA GLU A 37 1.36 21.08 -13.60
C GLU A 37 -0.09 21.46 -13.90
N ASP A 38 -1.06 21.04 -13.08
CA ASP A 38 -2.47 21.40 -13.22
C ASP A 38 -2.68 22.93 -13.06
N ARG A 39 -1.99 23.55 -12.10
CA ARG A 39 -2.01 25.02 -11.91
C ARG A 39 -1.41 25.75 -13.11
N SER A 40 -0.29 25.27 -13.64
CA SER A 40 0.34 25.86 -14.84
C SER A 40 -0.51 25.67 -16.09
N GLY A 41 -1.17 24.52 -16.24
CA GLY A 41 -2.09 24.24 -17.34
C GLY A 41 -3.34 25.13 -17.30
N ALA A 42 -3.89 25.39 -16.11
CA ALA A 42 -4.99 26.34 -15.90
C ALA A 42 -4.60 27.79 -16.28
N LEU A 43 -3.31 28.13 -16.22
CA LEU A 43 -2.77 29.43 -16.65
C LEU A 43 -2.45 29.51 -18.15
N GLY A 44 -2.86 28.52 -18.96
CA GLY A 44 -2.72 28.55 -20.42
C GLY A 44 -1.32 28.25 -20.96
N LEU A 45 -0.40 27.78 -20.11
CA LEU A 45 0.90 27.28 -20.56
C LEU A 45 0.71 25.90 -21.20
N LEU A 46 1.35 25.65 -22.35
CA LEU A 46 1.29 24.36 -23.08
C LEU A 46 1.59 23.18 -22.14
N ALA A 47 0.54 22.46 -21.73
CA ALA A 47 0.65 21.26 -20.92
C ALA A 47 1.24 20.11 -21.76
N LYS A 48 2.58 20.02 -21.80
CA LYS A 48 3.22 18.74 -22.15
C LYS A 48 2.74 17.74 -21.10
N ARG A 49 2.20 16.59 -21.53
CA ARG A 49 1.91 15.45 -20.64
C ARG A 49 3.14 15.20 -19.78
N GLY A 50 3.08 15.63 -18.52
CA GLY A 50 4.18 15.47 -17.61
C GLY A 50 4.46 13.99 -17.41
N ARG A 51 5.70 13.68 -17.04
CA ARG A 51 6.05 12.42 -16.37
C ARG A 51 6.37 12.77 -14.92
N PRO A 52 5.35 13.00 -14.06
CA PRO A 52 5.57 13.37 -12.67
C PRO A 52 6.45 12.35 -11.95
N ASP A 53 6.30 11.07 -12.29
CA ASP A 53 7.15 9.98 -11.81
C ASP A 53 8.64 10.21 -12.10
N LEU A 54 9.00 10.67 -13.32
CA LEU A 54 10.39 10.97 -13.66
C LEU A 54 10.90 12.23 -12.96
N LYS A 55 10.07 13.27 -12.85
CA LYS A 55 10.42 14.53 -12.18
C LYS A 55 10.65 14.31 -10.68
N SER A 56 9.76 13.61 -9.99
CA SER A 56 9.90 13.27 -8.58
C SER A 56 11.15 12.44 -8.33
N ALA A 57 11.39 11.42 -9.16
CA ALA A 57 12.60 10.62 -9.02
C ALA A 57 13.88 11.45 -9.25
N ALA A 58 13.88 12.41 -10.18
CA ALA A 58 15.02 13.31 -10.38
C ALA A 58 15.26 14.22 -9.16
N LEU A 59 14.21 14.77 -8.55
CA LEU A 59 14.30 15.56 -7.32
C LEU A 59 14.90 14.75 -6.17
N MET A 60 14.42 13.52 -5.97
CA MET A 60 14.97 12.61 -4.95
C MET A 60 16.42 12.22 -5.25
N LYS A 61 16.77 12.02 -6.53
CA LYS A 61 18.13 11.67 -6.94
C LYS A 61 19.12 12.78 -6.61
N ASN A 62 18.74 14.04 -6.82
CA ASN A 62 19.58 15.21 -6.53
C ASN A 62 19.85 15.40 -5.03
N ARG A 63 19.11 14.68 -4.18
CA ARG A 63 19.21 14.69 -2.72
C ARG A 63 19.72 13.35 -2.16
N ASP A 64 20.19 12.46 -3.04
CA ASP A 64 20.69 11.13 -2.71
C ASP A 64 19.70 10.24 -1.92
N LEU A 65 18.40 10.42 -2.16
CA LEU A 65 17.33 9.66 -1.51
C LEU A 65 16.98 8.34 -2.21
N TRP A 66 17.71 7.97 -3.26
CA TRP A 66 17.52 6.67 -3.92
C TRP A 66 18.20 5.56 -3.13
N LEU A 67 17.49 4.46 -2.92
CA LEU A 67 18.02 3.29 -2.24
C LEU A 67 18.80 2.41 -3.23
N ASN A 68 19.88 1.79 -2.75
CA ASN A 68 20.66 0.77 -3.48
C ASN A 68 21.15 1.22 -4.86
N ARG A 69 21.46 2.52 -5.02
CA ARG A 69 21.79 3.17 -6.30
C ARG A 69 23.02 2.58 -6.99
N ASP A 70 23.98 2.08 -6.22
CA ASP A 70 25.23 1.51 -6.74
C ASP A 70 25.06 0.09 -7.34
N LYS A 71 23.83 -0.46 -7.29
CA LYS A 71 23.48 -1.79 -7.82
C LYS A 71 24.36 -2.92 -7.27
N ARG A 72 24.92 -2.77 -6.07
CA ARG A 72 25.84 -3.77 -5.51
C ARG A 72 25.13 -5.01 -5.00
N ILE A 73 23.82 -4.95 -4.76
CA ILE A 73 23.04 -6.02 -4.12
C ILE A 73 22.54 -7.05 -5.14
N ILE A 74 22.96 -8.29 -4.92
CA ILE A 74 22.45 -9.50 -5.59
C ILE A 74 21.46 -10.20 -4.67
N GLY A 75 20.44 -10.84 -5.24
CA GLY A 75 19.41 -11.52 -4.47
C GLY A 75 18.43 -10.52 -3.84
N SER A 76 17.95 -10.85 -2.63
CA SER A 76 16.96 -10.07 -1.90
C SER A 76 17.47 -8.68 -1.52
N ILE A 77 16.56 -7.71 -1.54
CA ILE A 77 16.84 -6.34 -1.10
C ILE A 77 16.20 -6.13 0.28
N PRO A 78 16.97 -5.71 1.30
CA PRO A 78 16.43 -5.43 2.63
C PRO A 78 15.24 -4.47 2.59
N GLY A 79 14.17 -4.79 3.30
CA GLY A 79 12.94 -3.99 3.39
C GLY A 79 11.93 -4.20 2.25
N ILE A 80 12.28 -4.98 1.22
CA ILE A 80 11.41 -5.35 0.11
C ILE A 80 10.99 -6.82 0.23
N ASN A 81 9.70 -7.05 0.32
CA ASN A 81 9.12 -8.37 0.56
C ASN A 81 8.48 -8.93 -0.71
N ILE A 82 8.48 -10.25 -0.85
CA ILE A 82 7.78 -10.92 -1.94
C ILE A 82 6.31 -10.54 -1.86
N GLY A 83 5.73 -10.19 -3.01
CA GLY A 83 4.38 -9.65 -3.13
C GLY A 83 4.26 -8.13 -3.00
N ASP A 84 5.32 -7.40 -2.66
CA ASP A 84 5.27 -5.93 -2.74
C ASP A 84 4.90 -5.46 -4.15
N VAL A 85 4.04 -4.45 -4.21
CA VAL A 85 3.44 -3.94 -5.45
C VAL A 85 3.82 -2.49 -5.71
N TYR A 86 4.03 -2.16 -6.98
CA TYR A 86 4.50 -0.84 -7.44
C TYR A 86 3.70 -0.40 -8.66
N PHE A 87 3.49 0.90 -8.82
CA PHE A 87 2.69 1.42 -9.95
C PHE A 87 3.53 1.97 -11.09
N PHE A 88 4.80 2.30 -10.81
CA PHE A 88 5.71 2.91 -11.78
C PHE A 88 7.01 2.13 -11.87
N ARG A 89 7.52 1.94 -13.10
CA ARG A 89 8.89 1.45 -13.32
C ARG A 89 9.93 2.33 -12.62
N MET A 90 9.64 3.64 -12.56
CA MET A 90 10.51 4.59 -11.88
C MET A 90 10.57 4.38 -10.36
N GLU A 91 9.47 3.93 -9.75
CA GLU A 91 9.44 3.58 -8.33
C GLU A 91 10.42 2.43 -8.05
N LEU A 92 10.44 1.40 -8.91
CA LEU A 92 11.41 0.29 -8.84
C LEU A 92 12.87 0.76 -8.94
N CYS A 93 13.13 1.82 -9.72
CA CYS A 93 14.47 2.42 -9.82
C CYS A 93 14.84 3.18 -8.54
N VAL A 94 13.91 3.95 -7.96
CA VAL A 94 14.14 4.76 -6.75
C VAL A 94 14.44 3.87 -5.55
N ILE A 95 13.77 2.73 -5.41
CA ILE A 95 14.00 1.76 -4.33
C ILE A 95 15.11 0.74 -4.65
N GLY A 96 15.63 0.75 -5.88
CA GLY A 96 16.76 -0.08 -6.31
C GLY A 96 16.42 -1.56 -6.60
N LEU A 97 15.13 -1.92 -6.69
CA LEU A 97 14.68 -3.26 -7.08
C LEU A 97 15.05 -3.58 -8.53
N HIS A 98 14.89 -2.59 -9.41
CA HIS A 98 15.23 -2.68 -10.82
C HIS A 98 15.64 -1.32 -11.37
N GLY A 99 16.87 -1.19 -11.89
CA GLY A 99 17.48 0.09 -12.24
C GLY A 99 17.34 0.56 -13.67
N GLN A 100 16.49 -0.07 -14.49
CA GLN A 100 16.18 0.39 -15.85
C GLN A 100 14.73 0.89 -15.94
N VAL A 101 14.52 2.06 -16.51
CA VAL A 101 13.17 2.66 -16.63
C VAL A 101 12.33 1.98 -17.72
N GLN A 102 12.98 1.39 -18.72
CA GLN A 102 12.33 0.80 -19.90
C GLN A 102 12.75 -0.65 -20.15
N ALA A 103 14.05 -0.94 -20.17
CA ALA A 103 14.55 -2.27 -20.48
C ALA A 103 14.04 -3.33 -19.50
N GLY A 104 13.81 -4.55 -20.00
CA GLY A 104 13.35 -5.67 -19.17
C GLY A 104 14.44 -6.24 -18.27
N ILE A 105 15.72 -6.15 -18.67
CA ILE A 105 16.86 -6.74 -17.95
C ILE A 105 17.67 -5.63 -17.29
N ASP A 106 17.88 -5.74 -15.98
CA ASP A 106 18.88 -4.95 -15.27
C ASP A 106 20.09 -5.80 -14.88
N TYR A 107 21.26 -5.19 -14.98
CA TYR A 107 22.53 -5.86 -14.76
C TYR A 107 23.59 -4.89 -14.24
N VAL A 108 24.55 -5.44 -13.49
CA VAL A 108 25.79 -4.75 -13.13
C VAL A 108 26.72 -4.82 -14.34
N PRO A 109 27.22 -3.68 -14.86
CA PRO A 109 28.13 -3.69 -16.00
C PRO A 109 29.49 -4.29 -15.62
N ALA A 110 30.21 -4.81 -16.61
CA ALA A 110 31.56 -5.37 -16.47
C ALA A 110 32.52 -4.48 -15.67
N SER A 111 32.46 -3.16 -15.88
CA SER A 111 33.33 -2.18 -15.20
C SER A 111 33.10 -2.08 -13.69
N LEU A 112 31.96 -2.55 -13.18
CA LEU A 112 31.59 -2.52 -11.76
C LEU A 112 31.51 -3.93 -11.16
N SER A 113 31.68 -4.97 -11.98
CA SER A 113 31.69 -6.35 -11.54
C SER A 113 33.10 -6.77 -11.14
N SER A 114 33.22 -7.52 -10.05
CA SER A 114 34.50 -8.09 -9.61
C SER A 114 35.06 -9.13 -10.58
N SER A 115 34.21 -9.76 -11.40
CA SER A 115 34.64 -10.72 -12.42
C SER A 115 35.09 -10.06 -13.73
N GLY A 116 34.91 -8.74 -13.89
CA GLY A 116 35.14 -8.06 -15.17
C GLY A 116 34.09 -8.38 -16.23
N GLU A 117 33.01 -9.09 -15.88
CA GLU A 117 31.92 -9.46 -16.78
C GLU A 117 30.57 -8.94 -16.29
N PRO A 118 29.61 -8.63 -17.18
CA PRO A 118 28.30 -8.17 -16.75
C PRO A 118 27.51 -9.28 -16.05
N VAL A 119 26.75 -8.93 -15.02
CA VAL A 119 25.94 -9.87 -14.23
C VAL A 119 24.53 -9.33 -14.10
N ALA A 120 23.53 -10.07 -14.60
CA ALA A 120 22.12 -9.71 -14.43
C ALA A 120 21.69 -9.84 -12.97
N THR A 121 20.88 -8.89 -12.51
CA THR A 121 20.40 -8.81 -11.12
C THR A 121 18.88 -8.87 -11.01
N SER A 122 18.16 -8.39 -12.02
CA SER A 122 16.70 -8.44 -12.03
C SER A 122 16.13 -8.40 -13.44
N ILE A 123 14.94 -8.97 -13.60
CA ILE A 123 14.17 -8.91 -14.84
C ILE A 123 12.73 -8.48 -14.59
N ILE A 124 12.10 -7.95 -15.64
CA ILE A 124 10.69 -7.61 -15.68
C ILE A 124 9.98 -8.47 -16.70
N VAL A 125 8.96 -9.19 -16.24
CA VAL A 125 8.04 -9.94 -17.11
C VAL A 125 6.77 -9.13 -17.26
N SER A 126 6.43 -8.64 -18.44
CA SER A 126 5.26 -7.74 -18.63
C SER A 126 4.47 -7.98 -19.91
N GLY A 127 4.63 -9.17 -20.51
CA GLY A 127 4.03 -9.52 -21.81
C GLY A 127 4.53 -8.63 -22.96
N GLY A 128 5.75 -8.08 -22.83
CA GLY A 128 6.37 -7.24 -23.85
C GLY A 128 7.00 -8.03 -25.00
N TYR A 129 7.20 -9.33 -24.81
CA TYR A 129 7.68 -10.27 -25.82
C TYR A 129 6.60 -11.33 -26.03
N GLU A 130 6.29 -11.61 -27.30
CA GLU A 130 5.30 -12.63 -27.66
C GLU A 130 5.78 -14.06 -27.36
N ASP A 131 7.09 -14.24 -27.16
CA ASP A 131 7.77 -15.52 -26.95
C ASP A 131 7.95 -15.93 -25.49
N ASP A 132 7.55 -15.07 -24.53
CA ASP A 132 7.61 -15.41 -23.10
C ASP A 132 6.58 -16.52 -22.77
N ASP A 133 7.04 -17.58 -22.08
CA ASP A 133 6.18 -18.63 -21.50
C ASP A 133 6.33 -18.62 -19.98
N ASP A 134 5.24 -18.29 -19.28
CA ASP A 134 5.24 -18.02 -17.86
C ASP A 134 4.26 -18.95 -17.13
N LYS A 135 4.82 -19.93 -16.42
CA LYS A 135 4.06 -20.89 -15.59
C LYS A 135 4.19 -20.56 -14.10
N GLY A 136 4.62 -19.35 -13.75
CA GLY A 136 4.94 -18.97 -12.37
C GLY A 136 6.32 -19.49 -11.97
N TYR A 137 6.40 -20.69 -11.39
CA TYR A 137 7.66 -21.25 -10.85
C TYR A 137 8.70 -21.59 -11.92
N GLU A 138 8.24 -21.84 -13.14
CA GLU A 138 9.07 -21.98 -14.34
C GLU A 138 8.75 -20.82 -15.29
N LEU A 139 9.79 -20.11 -15.73
CA LEU A 139 9.69 -18.99 -16.65
C LEU A 139 10.68 -19.17 -17.79
N ILE A 140 10.19 -19.13 -19.02
CA ILE A 140 11.02 -18.99 -20.23
C ILE A 140 10.98 -17.53 -20.63
N TYR A 141 12.10 -16.84 -20.41
CA TYR A 141 12.24 -15.41 -20.64
C TYR A 141 12.98 -15.13 -21.94
N THR A 142 12.45 -14.21 -22.75
CA THR A 142 13.06 -13.80 -24.01
C THR A 142 14.08 -12.68 -23.79
N GLY A 143 15.26 -12.81 -24.38
CA GLY A 143 16.33 -11.82 -24.36
C GLY A 143 15.88 -10.48 -24.93
N GLN A 144 16.66 -9.42 -24.63
CA GLN A 144 16.41 -8.10 -25.16
C GLN A 144 17.09 -7.88 -26.52
N GLY A 145 16.52 -6.98 -27.32
CA GLY A 145 17.11 -6.53 -28.59
C GLY A 145 16.30 -6.93 -29.82
N GLY A 146 16.57 -6.22 -30.91
CA GLY A 146 15.91 -6.46 -32.19
C GLY A 146 14.44 -6.04 -32.29
N GLN A 147 13.97 -5.20 -31.38
CA GLN A 147 12.64 -4.57 -31.43
C GLN A 147 12.74 -3.10 -31.84
N ASP A 148 11.77 -2.61 -32.61
CA ASP A 148 11.58 -1.17 -32.84
C ASP A 148 10.78 -0.56 -31.68
N ARG A 149 10.95 0.75 -31.43
CA ARG A 149 10.46 1.50 -30.25
C ARG A 149 8.95 1.37 -29.98
N ASN A 150 8.15 0.94 -30.95
CA ASN A 150 6.68 0.91 -30.89
C ASN A 150 6.05 -0.41 -31.32
N VAL A 151 6.81 -1.47 -31.58
CA VAL A 151 6.27 -2.75 -32.06
C VAL A 151 6.79 -3.90 -31.20
N HIS A 152 5.89 -4.76 -30.72
CA HIS A 152 6.24 -5.92 -29.88
C HIS A 152 6.91 -7.06 -30.66
N LYS A 153 7.11 -6.87 -31.98
CA LYS A 153 7.69 -7.85 -32.91
C LYS A 153 9.18 -7.61 -33.07
N HIS A 154 9.91 -8.70 -33.32
CA HIS A 154 11.31 -8.64 -33.68
C HIS A 154 11.48 -8.33 -35.17
N PHE A 155 12.54 -7.59 -35.50
CA PHE A 155 12.90 -7.20 -36.88
C PHE A 155 14.34 -7.55 -37.24
N VAL A 156 15.16 -7.93 -36.25
CA VAL A 156 16.54 -8.38 -36.44
C VAL A 156 16.91 -9.42 -35.39
N ASP A 157 17.84 -10.30 -35.73
CA ASP A 157 18.37 -11.30 -34.80
C ASP A 157 19.00 -10.65 -33.56
N GLN A 158 18.74 -11.25 -32.41
CA GLN A 158 19.34 -10.82 -31.16
C GLN A 158 20.83 -11.15 -31.12
N LYS A 159 21.56 -10.36 -30.32
CA LYS A 159 22.99 -10.54 -30.09
C LYS A 159 23.23 -10.86 -28.61
N LEU A 160 24.20 -11.72 -28.33
CA LEU A 160 24.63 -12.04 -26.97
C LEU A 160 25.50 -10.90 -26.41
N GLN A 161 24.87 -9.81 -26.03
CA GLN A 161 25.52 -8.60 -25.51
C GLN A 161 24.61 -7.91 -24.50
N ARG A 162 25.18 -6.98 -23.71
CA ARG A 162 24.43 -6.19 -22.71
C ARG A 162 23.66 -7.11 -21.75
N GLY A 163 22.34 -6.93 -21.61
CA GLY A 163 21.50 -7.76 -20.73
C GLY A 163 21.50 -9.25 -21.09
N ASN A 164 21.58 -9.60 -22.38
CA ASN A 164 21.60 -11.01 -22.81
C ASN A 164 22.87 -11.71 -22.34
N LEU A 165 24.02 -11.04 -22.50
CA LEU A 165 25.29 -11.54 -21.95
C LEU A 165 25.25 -11.55 -20.42
N GLY A 166 24.64 -10.54 -19.79
CA GLY A 166 24.46 -10.51 -18.34
C GLY A 166 23.65 -11.69 -17.79
N LEU A 167 22.60 -12.11 -18.49
CA LEU A 167 21.80 -13.28 -18.10
C LEU A 167 22.57 -14.59 -18.29
N GLU A 168 23.26 -14.76 -19.42
CA GLU A 168 24.08 -15.95 -19.67
C GLU A 168 25.22 -16.07 -18.64
N ARG A 169 25.88 -14.96 -18.28
CA ARG A 169 26.89 -14.94 -17.22
C ARG A 169 26.28 -15.22 -15.84
N SER A 170 25.10 -14.67 -15.55
CA SER A 170 24.38 -15.00 -14.31
C SER A 170 24.02 -16.49 -14.22
N MET A 171 23.74 -17.16 -15.34
CA MET A 171 23.56 -18.62 -15.38
C MET A 171 24.87 -19.32 -15.01
N ALA A 172 25.98 -18.98 -15.68
CA ALA A 172 27.29 -19.59 -15.44
C ALA A 172 27.76 -19.43 -13.98
N TYR A 173 27.46 -18.29 -13.36
CA TYR A 173 27.83 -17.97 -11.98
C TYR A 173 26.76 -18.38 -10.94
N GLY A 174 25.60 -18.90 -11.36
CA GLY A 174 24.52 -19.31 -10.46
C GLY A 174 23.91 -18.15 -9.65
N ILE A 175 23.82 -16.96 -10.25
CA ILE A 175 23.37 -15.72 -9.60
C ILE A 175 21.86 -15.69 -9.45
N GLU A 176 21.38 -15.25 -8.28
CA GLU A 176 19.96 -15.04 -8.03
C GLU A 176 19.42 -13.83 -8.79
N ILE A 177 18.38 -14.05 -9.59
CA ILE A 177 17.69 -13.02 -10.38
C ILE A 177 16.38 -12.65 -9.69
N ARG A 178 16.20 -11.37 -9.37
CA ARG A 178 14.92 -10.84 -8.90
C ARG A 178 13.93 -10.78 -10.07
N VAL A 179 12.74 -11.35 -9.91
CA VAL A 179 11.68 -11.31 -10.93
C VAL A 179 10.56 -10.40 -10.48
N ILE A 180 10.20 -9.43 -11.33
CA ILE A 180 9.07 -8.52 -11.11
C ILE A 180 8.08 -8.69 -12.27
N ARG A 181 6.82 -9.03 -11.97
CA ARG A 181 5.79 -9.23 -12.98
C ARG A 181 4.89 -8.01 -13.12
N GLY A 182 4.67 -7.55 -14.35
CA GLY A 182 3.75 -6.49 -14.70
C GLY A 182 2.39 -7.08 -15.09
N ILE A 183 1.39 -6.85 -14.25
CA ILE A 183 0.02 -7.35 -14.40
C ILE A 183 -0.88 -6.18 -14.81
N LYS A 184 -1.78 -6.39 -15.76
CA LYS A 184 -2.78 -5.37 -16.11
C LYS A 184 -3.72 -5.16 -14.91
N CYS A 185 -3.90 -3.91 -14.51
CA CYS A 185 -4.75 -3.56 -13.37
C CYS A 185 -5.40 -2.21 -13.64
N ASP A 186 -6.71 -2.20 -13.86
CA ASP A 186 -7.45 -0.98 -14.20
C ASP A 186 -7.52 0.03 -13.03
N LYS A 187 -7.36 -0.45 -11.80
CA LYS A 187 -7.25 0.39 -10.60
C LYS A 187 -5.88 1.10 -10.49
N SER A 188 -4.89 0.72 -11.31
CA SER A 188 -3.58 1.37 -11.32
C SER A 188 -3.62 2.71 -12.08
N PRO A 189 -2.94 3.77 -11.59
CA PRO A 189 -2.77 5.01 -12.33
C PRO A 189 -2.11 4.83 -13.71
N THR A 190 -1.39 3.74 -13.93
CA THR A 190 -0.70 3.43 -15.20
C THR A 190 -1.38 2.32 -16.00
N GLY A 191 -2.48 1.75 -15.50
CA GLY A 191 -3.11 0.54 -16.07
C GLY A 191 -2.32 -0.75 -15.85
N LYS A 192 -1.17 -0.68 -15.17
CA LYS A 192 -0.34 -1.84 -14.80
C LYS A 192 0.10 -1.76 -13.34
N VAL A 193 0.25 -2.91 -12.71
CA VAL A 193 0.89 -3.06 -11.39
C VAL A 193 2.09 -3.98 -11.54
N TYR A 194 3.20 -3.63 -10.91
CA TYR A 194 4.42 -4.43 -10.88
C TYR A 194 4.51 -5.13 -9.54
N VAL A 195 4.63 -6.46 -9.55
CA VAL A 195 4.63 -7.30 -8.35
C VAL A 195 5.97 -8.02 -8.25
N TYR A 196 6.63 -7.94 -7.10
CA TYR A 196 7.88 -8.67 -6.87
C TYR A 196 7.60 -10.13 -6.50
N ASP A 197 8.07 -11.09 -7.30
CA ASP A 197 7.79 -12.53 -7.11
C ASP A 197 8.94 -13.32 -6.49
N GLY A 198 9.99 -12.61 -6.06
CA GLY A 198 11.16 -13.21 -5.41
C GLY A 198 12.29 -13.54 -6.39
N LEU A 199 13.06 -14.55 -6.00
CA LEU A 199 14.33 -14.92 -6.62
C LEU A 199 14.21 -16.18 -7.47
N TYR A 200 14.90 -16.16 -8.60
CA TYR A 200 14.99 -17.25 -9.57
C TYR A 200 16.45 -17.51 -9.92
N LYS A 201 16.74 -18.71 -10.42
CA LYS A 201 18.03 -19.04 -11.04
C LYS A 201 17.81 -19.40 -12.50
N ILE A 202 18.73 -18.97 -13.36
CA ILE A 202 18.75 -19.38 -14.75
C ILE A 202 19.42 -20.76 -14.79
N VAL A 203 18.73 -21.74 -15.38
CA VAL A 203 19.19 -23.13 -15.45
C VAL A 203 19.56 -23.56 -16.86
N ASP A 204 19.09 -22.83 -17.87
CA ASP A 204 19.40 -23.11 -19.26
C ASP A 204 19.30 -21.82 -20.10
N CYS A 205 20.07 -21.77 -21.19
CA CYS A 205 19.97 -20.72 -22.20
C CYS A 205 20.24 -21.28 -23.60
N TRP A 206 19.43 -20.87 -24.57
CA TRP A 206 19.58 -21.30 -25.95
C TRP A 206 19.19 -20.20 -26.92
N PHE A 207 19.58 -20.40 -28.18
CA PHE A 207 19.21 -19.54 -29.29
C PHE A 207 18.11 -20.23 -30.09
N ASP A 208 17.02 -19.52 -30.36
CA ASP A 208 15.80 -20.08 -30.97
C ASP A 208 15.24 -19.11 -32.02
N VAL A 209 14.40 -19.60 -32.93
CA VAL A 209 13.68 -18.74 -33.87
C VAL A 209 12.38 -18.30 -33.19
N GLY A 210 12.26 -17.00 -32.91
CA GLY A 210 11.06 -16.41 -32.31
C GLY A 210 9.86 -16.44 -33.25
N LYS A 211 8.65 -16.18 -32.74
CA LYS A 211 7.41 -16.20 -33.53
C LYS A 211 7.41 -15.25 -34.74
N SER A 212 8.20 -14.17 -34.67
CA SER A 212 8.40 -13.21 -35.77
C SER A 212 9.39 -13.69 -36.85
N GLY A 213 10.00 -14.88 -36.71
CA GLY A 213 10.96 -15.45 -37.67
C GLY A 213 12.41 -15.00 -37.49
N PHE A 214 12.69 -14.17 -36.49
CA PHE A 214 14.04 -13.73 -36.12
C PHE A 214 14.56 -14.51 -34.93
N SER A 215 15.88 -14.65 -34.87
CA SER A 215 16.52 -15.43 -33.83
C SER A 215 16.58 -14.65 -32.51
N VAL A 216 16.16 -15.29 -31.43
CA VAL A 216 16.06 -14.74 -30.07
C VAL A 216 16.81 -15.62 -29.07
N TYR A 217 17.37 -15.00 -28.03
CA TYR A 217 17.88 -15.77 -26.89
C TYR A 217 16.74 -16.08 -25.94
N LYS A 218 16.67 -17.33 -25.47
CA LYS A 218 15.73 -17.77 -24.44
C LYS A 218 16.50 -18.22 -23.21
N TYR A 219 15.95 -17.90 -22.05
CA TYR A 219 16.52 -18.23 -20.76
C TYR A 219 15.45 -18.96 -19.95
N LYS A 220 15.76 -20.16 -19.47
CA LYS A 220 14.88 -20.89 -18.55
C LYS A 220 15.25 -20.52 -17.12
N LEU A 221 14.31 -19.93 -16.40
CA LEU A 221 14.42 -19.56 -15.00
C LEU A 221 13.54 -20.47 -14.15
N LEU A 222 14.10 -20.97 -13.05
CA LEU A 222 13.36 -21.68 -12.01
C LEU A 222 13.37 -20.88 -10.72
N ARG A 223 12.20 -20.78 -10.08
CA ARG A 223 12.05 -20.10 -8.80
C ARG A 223 12.81 -20.87 -7.72
N ILE A 224 13.51 -20.14 -6.85
CA ILE A 224 14.20 -20.75 -5.71
C ILE A 224 13.17 -21.23 -4.69
N GLU A 225 13.34 -22.45 -4.19
CA GLU A 225 12.48 -23.07 -3.17
C GLU A 225 12.59 -22.38 -1.80
N GLY A 226 11.58 -22.56 -0.95
CA GLY A 226 11.57 -22.04 0.43
C GLY A 226 11.25 -20.54 0.56
N GLN A 227 10.88 -19.86 -0.52
CA GLN A 227 10.40 -18.47 -0.51
C GLN A 227 8.89 -18.40 -0.21
N GLU A 228 8.43 -17.28 0.33
CA GLU A 228 7.00 -16.96 0.42
C GLU A 228 6.28 -17.13 -0.91
N GLU A 229 4.97 -17.32 -0.89
CA GLU A 229 4.16 -17.51 -2.08
C GLU A 229 4.23 -16.29 -3.02
N MET A 230 4.16 -16.52 -4.34
CA MET A 230 4.32 -15.43 -5.32
C MET A 230 3.20 -14.40 -5.22
N GLY A 231 3.56 -13.12 -5.24
CA GLY A 231 2.58 -12.04 -5.22
C GLY A 231 1.65 -12.07 -6.43
N SER A 232 2.17 -12.42 -7.61
CA SER A 232 1.35 -12.58 -8.82
C SER A 232 0.31 -13.68 -8.70
N LEU A 233 0.63 -14.80 -8.03
CA LEU A 233 -0.32 -15.87 -7.72
C LEU A 233 -1.35 -15.41 -6.70
N MET A 234 -0.94 -14.70 -5.65
CA MET A 234 -1.88 -14.14 -4.66
C MET A 234 -2.83 -13.11 -5.27
N MET A 235 -2.36 -12.29 -6.20
CA MET A 235 -3.20 -11.36 -6.97
C MET A 235 -4.26 -12.11 -7.80
N LYS A 236 -3.87 -13.21 -8.45
CA LYS A 236 -4.80 -14.05 -9.23
C LYS A 236 -5.82 -14.74 -8.33
N LEU A 237 -5.35 -15.38 -7.25
CA LEU A 237 -6.19 -16.03 -6.25
C LEU A 237 -7.24 -15.07 -5.70
N ALA A 238 -6.84 -13.84 -5.35
CA ALA A 238 -7.77 -12.84 -4.84
C ALA A 238 -8.87 -12.46 -5.85
N GLU A 239 -8.57 -12.43 -7.15
CA GLU A 239 -9.58 -12.15 -8.17
C GLU A 239 -10.56 -13.32 -8.35
N GLU A 240 -10.06 -14.56 -8.28
CA GLU A 240 -10.90 -15.75 -8.30
C GLU A 240 -11.80 -15.81 -7.05
N LEU A 241 -11.28 -15.44 -5.86
CA LEU A 241 -12.07 -15.39 -4.62
C LEU A 241 -13.17 -14.33 -4.64
N LYS A 242 -12.99 -13.21 -5.36
CA LYS A 242 -14.05 -12.19 -5.51
C LYS A 242 -15.23 -12.67 -6.35
N THR A 243 -14.99 -13.61 -7.27
CA THR A 243 -15.97 -14.04 -8.27
C THR A 243 -16.57 -15.41 -7.95
N ASN A 244 -15.78 -16.32 -7.41
CA ASN A 244 -16.18 -17.68 -7.09
C ASN A 244 -15.48 -18.20 -5.81
N PRO A 245 -15.75 -17.61 -4.64
CA PRO A 245 -15.05 -17.96 -3.40
C PRO A 245 -15.20 -19.44 -3.05
N LEU A 246 -16.41 -20.00 -3.18
CA LEU A 246 -16.69 -21.40 -2.83
C LEU A 246 -16.14 -22.41 -3.85
N GLY A 247 -15.94 -22.01 -5.11
CA GLY A 247 -15.28 -22.88 -6.09
C GLY A 247 -13.77 -22.95 -5.90
N VAL A 248 -13.15 -21.86 -5.44
CA VAL A 248 -11.71 -21.77 -5.15
C VAL A 248 -11.39 -22.37 -3.78
N ARG A 249 -12.19 -22.04 -2.77
CA ARG A 249 -12.10 -22.54 -1.39
C ARG A 249 -13.44 -23.17 -1.00
N PRO A 250 -13.63 -24.49 -1.26
CA PRO A 250 -14.89 -25.17 -0.96
C PRO A 250 -15.13 -25.38 0.54
N LYS A 251 -14.12 -25.16 1.38
CA LYS A 251 -14.19 -25.24 2.83
C LYS A 251 -13.52 -24.02 3.46
N GLY A 252 -13.87 -23.76 4.72
CA GLY A 252 -13.27 -22.74 5.57
C GLY A 252 -14.05 -21.43 5.66
N TYR A 253 -14.92 -21.11 4.70
CA TYR A 253 -15.85 -19.98 4.87
C TYR A 253 -16.91 -20.30 5.93
N ILE A 254 -16.80 -19.63 7.08
CA ILE A 254 -17.80 -19.68 8.16
C ILE A 254 -18.99 -18.80 7.78
N SER A 255 -18.71 -17.58 7.31
CA SER A 255 -19.71 -16.62 6.83
C SER A 255 -19.17 -15.88 5.62
N LEU A 256 -20.02 -15.67 4.61
CA LEU A 256 -19.69 -14.81 3.48
C LEU A 256 -19.92 -13.32 3.80
N ASP A 257 -20.67 -13.02 4.87
CA ASP A 257 -20.87 -11.67 5.37
C ASP A 257 -21.17 -11.66 6.88
N MET A 258 -20.14 -11.49 7.71
CA MET A 258 -20.29 -11.31 9.16
C MET A 258 -20.84 -9.93 9.53
N SER A 259 -20.87 -8.97 8.59
CA SER A 259 -21.47 -7.66 8.84
C SER A 259 -23.00 -7.69 8.79
N MET A 260 -23.59 -8.76 8.26
CA MET A 260 -25.04 -8.93 8.07
C MET A 260 -25.67 -7.76 7.28
N GLY A 261 -24.99 -7.30 6.22
CA GLY A 261 -25.43 -6.19 5.38
C GLY A 261 -25.32 -4.80 6.03
N LYS A 262 -24.67 -4.67 7.20
CA LYS A 262 -24.43 -3.36 7.85
C LYS A 262 -23.31 -2.57 7.15
N GLU A 263 -22.43 -3.23 6.39
CA GLU A 263 -21.41 -2.59 5.56
C GLU A 263 -21.85 -2.49 4.09
N ASN A 264 -21.29 -1.52 3.36
CA ASN A 264 -21.54 -1.39 1.92
C ASN A 264 -20.95 -2.54 1.09
N VAL A 265 -19.98 -3.25 1.67
CA VAL A 265 -19.30 -4.41 1.06
C VAL A 265 -19.25 -5.51 2.12
N ALA A 266 -19.67 -6.71 1.75
CA ALA A 266 -19.66 -7.86 2.64
C ALA A 266 -18.27 -8.12 3.23
N VAL A 267 -18.24 -8.46 4.53
CA VAL A 267 -17.03 -8.83 5.25
C VAL A 267 -17.05 -10.34 5.48
N SER A 268 -16.21 -11.11 4.79
CA SER A 268 -16.21 -12.57 4.94
C SER A 268 -15.43 -13.02 6.17
N LEU A 269 -15.82 -14.17 6.74
CA LEU A 269 -15.15 -14.83 7.86
C LEU A 269 -14.65 -16.20 7.41
N PHE A 270 -13.34 -16.42 7.52
CA PHE A 270 -12.66 -17.59 6.99
C PHE A 270 -11.79 -18.28 8.06
N ASN A 271 -11.95 -19.59 8.22
CA ASN A 271 -11.15 -20.42 9.12
C ASN A 271 -10.89 -21.79 8.48
N ASP A 272 -9.64 -22.07 8.14
CA ASP A 272 -9.16 -23.36 7.64
C ASP A 272 -8.19 -24.05 8.61
N ILE A 273 -8.16 -23.61 9.87
CA ILE A 273 -7.20 -24.04 10.88
C ILE A 273 -7.88 -24.88 11.98
N ASP A 274 -8.97 -24.37 12.55
CA ASP A 274 -9.68 -24.98 13.68
C ASP A 274 -11.20 -24.73 13.60
N ASP A 275 -11.93 -25.09 14.67
CA ASP A 275 -13.38 -24.91 14.78
C ASP A 275 -13.76 -23.63 15.57
N ASP A 276 -12.87 -22.64 15.67
CA ASP A 276 -13.15 -21.36 16.33
C ASP A 276 -14.07 -20.48 15.46
N HIS A 277 -15.12 -19.94 16.08
CA HIS A 277 -16.13 -19.08 15.44
C HIS A 277 -16.38 -17.80 16.25
N ASP A 278 -15.47 -17.44 17.17
CA ASP A 278 -15.64 -16.37 18.15
C ASP A 278 -16.03 -15.01 17.55
N PRO A 279 -15.57 -14.61 16.35
CA PRO A 279 -16.00 -13.36 15.75
C PRO A 279 -17.51 -13.22 15.54
N LEU A 280 -18.26 -14.33 15.47
CA LEU A 280 -19.72 -14.32 15.37
C LEU A 280 -20.45 -14.11 16.71
N LEU A 281 -19.74 -14.15 17.84
CA LEU A 281 -20.31 -13.92 19.18
C LEU A 281 -20.52 -12.42 19.48
N PHE A 282 -19.88 -11.54 18.71
CA PHE A 282 -19.95 -10.09 18.89
C PHE A 282 -21.00 -9.45 17.99
N GLU A 283 -21.64 -8.39 18.47
CA GLU A 283 -22.51 -7.60 17.61
C GLU A 283 -21.68 -6.78 16.61
N TYR A 284 -21.96 -6.94 15.31
CA TYR A 284 -21.31 -6.12 14.30
C TYR A 284 -21.81 -4.66 14.36
N LEU A 285 -20.91 -3.69 14.57
CA LEU A 285 -21.24 -2.27 14.71
C LEU A 285 -20.46 -1.41 13.70
N ALA A 286 -21.04 -1.11 12.55
CA ALA A 286 -20.33 -0.42 11.45
C ALA A 286 -19.82 1.00 11.81
N CYS A 287 -20.55 1.74 12.65
CA CYS A 287 -20.19 3.10 13.09
C CYS A 287 -20.22 3.21 14.63
N PRO A 288 -19.32 4.02 15.25
CA PRO A 288 -19.21 4.07 16.69
C PRO A 288 -20.50 4.50 17.39
N ALA A 289 -20.79 3.85 18.52
CA ALA A 289 -21.94 4.20 19.35
C ALA A 289 -21.50 5.20 20.42
N TYR A 290 -21.91 6.46 20.27
CA TYR A 290 -21.61 7.53 21.23
C TYR A 290 -22.58 7.53 22.43
N PRO A 291 -22.17 8.02 23.61
CA PRO A 291 -23.04 8.10 24.78
C PRO A 291 -24.30 8.94 24.54
N PRO A 292 -25.44 8.60 25.18
CA PRO A 292 -26.64 9.44 25.14
C PRO A 292 -26.36 10.88 25.57
N GLY A 293 -26.97 11.86 24.89
CA GLY A 293 -26.74 13.29 25.14
C GLY A 293 -25.45 13.85 24.53
N PHE A 294 -24.65 13.03 23.83
CA PHE A 294 -23.49 13.51 23.08
C PHE A 294 -23.89 14.50 21.97
N GLN A 295 -24.96 14.19 21.23
CA GLN A 295 -25.46 15.03 20.13
C GLN A 295 -26.02 16.39 20.61
N GLU A 296 -26.59 16.47 21.82
CA GLU A 296 -27.24 17.68 22.32
C GLU A 296 -26.25 18.82 22.66
N LYS A 297 -24.99 18.49 22.95
CA LYS A 297 -23.93 19.49 23.26
C LYS A 297 -23.18 20.03 22.04
N ILE A 298 -23.44 19.48 20.85
CA ILE A 298 -22.62 19.70 19.64
C ILE A 298 -23.19 20.81 18.75
N PHE A 299 -24.50 21.05 18.79
CA PHE A 299 -25.22 21.96 17.89
C PHE A 299 -25.32 23.40 18.41
N GLY A 300 -24.33 23.86 19.19
CA GLY A 300 -24.23 25.24 19.68
C GLY A 300 -24.10 26.27 18.54
N ASP A 301 -25.24 26.73 18.05
CA ASP A 301 -25.54 28.03 17.43
C ASP A 301 -24.73 28.51 16.20
N ARG A 302 -23.93 27.65 15.55
CA ARG A 302 -23.40 27.94 14.21
C ARG A 302 -23.59 26.78 13.26
N GLY A 303 -24.47 26.96 12.27
CA GLY A 303 -24.56 26.13 11.08
C GLY A 303 -23.18 25.96 10.42
N GLY A 304 -22.50 24.87 10.75
CA GLY A 304 -21.06 24.68 10.57
C GLY A 304 -20.64 24.03 9.26
N GLY A 305 -21.45 24.13 8.20
CA GLY A 305 -21.15 23.54 6.90
C GLY A 305 -20.75 24.57 5.84
N CYS A 306 -19.96 24.15 4.86
CA CYS A 306 -19.65 25.01 3.72
C CYS A 306 -20.88 25.24 2.84
N GLN A 307 -20.94 26.41 2.19
CA GLN A 307 -22.00 26.78 1.25
C GLN A 307 -21.67 26.44 -0.21
N CYS A 308 -20.60 25.67 -0.45
CA CYS A 308 -20.19 25.26 -1.78
C CYS A 308 -21.29 24.38 -2.42
N VAL A 309 -21.84 24.79 -3.57
CA VAL A 309 -22.84 24.02 -4.33
C VAL A 309 -22.22 23.07 -5.37
N ARG A 310 -20.90 23.15 -5.55
CA ARG A 310 -20.08 22.25 -6.35
C ARG A 310 -19.05 21.57 -5.45
N ASN A 311 -18.23 20.69 -6.01
CA ASN A 311 -17.08 20.12 -5.30
C ASN A 311 -16.22 21.24 -4.68
N CYS A 312 -15.86 21.07 -3.40
CA CYS A 312 -15.11 22.09 -2.67
C CYS A 312 -13.73 22.32 -3.29
N THR A 313 -13.35 23.60 -3.40
CA THR A 313 -12.01 24.07 -3.77
C THR A 313 -11.31 24.69 -2.55
N LEU A 314 -10.07 25.14 -2.70
CA LEU A 314 -9.26 25.68 -1.59
C LEU A 314 -9.89 26.90 -0.89
N ASP A 315 -10.81 27.60 -1.56
CA ASP A 315 -11.56 28.73 -0.98
C ASP A 315 -12.65 28.32 0.04
N CYS A 316 -12.95 27.02 0.12
CA CYS A 316 -13.97 26.45 0.99
C CYS A 316 -13.65 26.66 2.49
N SER A 317 -14.67 26.94 3.30
CA SER A 317 -14.51 27.02 4.76
C SER A 317 -14.00 25.71 5.37
N CYS A 318 -14.39 24.55 4.84
CA CYS A 318 -13.84 23.26 5.29
C CYS A 318 -12.34 23.12 4.94
N ALA A 319 -11.86 23.70 3.83
CA ALA A 319 -10.42 23.72 3.54
C ALA A 319 -9.66 24.57 4.58
N LYS A 320 -10.25 25.71 5.00
CA LYS A 320 -9.68 26.57 6.05
C LYS A 320 -9.55 25.86 7.40
N LEU A 321 -10.53 25.04 7.79
CA LEU A 321 -10.45 24.20 8.99
C LEU A 321 -9.28 23.21 8.95
N ASN A 322 -8.87 22.81 7.74
CA ASN A 322 -7.73 21.95 7.50
C ASN A 322 -6.42 22.73 7.25
N GLY A 323 -6.35 24.02 7.61
CA GLY A 323 -5.13 24.83 7.41
C GLY A 323 -4.97 25.37 5.99
N GLY A 324 -6.06 25.49 5.22
CA GLY A 324 -6.05 26.02 3.85
C GLY A 324 -5.75 24.97 2.77
N GLU A 325 -5.71 23.69 3.12
CA GLU A 325 -5.47 22.57 2.20
C GLU A 325 -6.41 21.40 2.47
N PHE A 326 -6.77 20.63 1.45
CA PHE A 326 -7.49 19.37 1.62
C PHE A 326 -6.55 18.22 2.03
N ALA A 327 -7.09 17.30 2.82
CA ALA A 327 -6.39 16.08 3.23
C ALA A 327 -6.36 15.01 2.12
N TYR A 328 -7.25 15.10 1.12
CA TYR A 328 -7.43 14.08 0.07
C TYR A 328 -7.36 14.67 -1.33
N ASP A 329 -6.90 13.87 -2.29
CA ASP A 329 -6.98 14.19 -3.71
C ASP A 329 -8.37 13.91 -4.29
N GLY A 330 -8.54 14.18 -5.59
CA GLY A 330 -9.81 13.94 -6.30
C GLY A 330 -10.24 12.47 -6.34
N SER A 331 -9.33 11.53 -6.07
CA SER A 331 -9.60 10.09 -6.01
C SER A 331 -9.82 9.57 -4.57
N GLY A 332 -9.75 10.44 -3.57
CA GLY A 332 -9.88 10.08 -2.16
C GLY A 332 -8.62 9.47 -1.55
N ILE A 333 -7.47 9.62 -2.21
CA ILE A 333 -6.17 9.22 -1.67
C ILE A 333 -5.65 10.34 -0.78
N PHE A 334 -5.18 9.97 0.40
CA PHE A 334 -4.58 10.88 1.36
C PHE A 334 -3.41 11.63 0.73
N LEU A 335 -3.33 12.94 0.97
CA LEU A 335 -2.31 13.82 0.44
C LEU A 335 -1.31 14.24 1.51
N ARG A 336 -1.82 14.51 2.71
CA ARG A 336 -1.03 14.98 3.85
C ARG A 336 -1.73 14.60 5.14
N GLY A 337 -0.97 14.01 6.06
CA GLY A 337 -1.44 13.76 7.41
C GLY A 337 -1.62 15.01 8.24
N LYS A 338 -2.59 14.95 9.14
CA LYS A 338 -2.96 16.05 10.04
C LYS A 338 -3.26 15.47 11.42
N PRO A 339 -3.08 16.23 12.51
CA PRO A 339 -3.56 15.79 13.82
C PRO A 339 -5.05 15.41 13.78
N VAL A 340 -5.86 16.22 13.09
CA VAL A 340 -7.27 15.94 12.80
C VAL A 340 -7.63 16.45 11.41
N VAL A 341 -8.48 15.69 10.70
CA VAL A 341 -9.02 16.06 9.40
C VAL A 341 -10.49 16.47 9.53
N TYR A 342 -10.86 17.58 8.91
CA TYR A 342 -12.25 18.04 8.84
C TYR A 342 -12.84 17.75 7.46
N GLU A 343 -13.63 16.69 7.37
CA GLU A 343 -14.39 16.40 6.16
C GLU A 343 -15.63 17.32 6.06
N CYS A 344 -16.20 17.41 4.85
CA CYS A 344 -17.48 18.07 4.67
C CYS A 344 -18.59 17.22 5.29
N GLY A 345 -19.40 17.80 6.16
CA GLY A 345 -20.42 17.10 6.91
C GLY A 345 -21.83 17.11 6.29
N PRO A 346 -22.83 16.57 7.01
CA PRO A 346 -24.24 16.65 6.63
C PRO A 346 -24.75 18.09 6.44
N PHE A 347 -24.16 19.06 7.14
CA PHE A 347 -24.54 20.47 7.06
C PHE A 347 -23.91 21.22 5.87
N CYS A 348 -22.98 20.60 5.13
CA CYS A 348 -22.36 21.19 3.95
C CYS A 348 -23.27 21.03 2.72
N ARG A 349 -23.39 22.08 1.89
CA ARG A 349 -24.16 22.03 0.63
C ARG A 349 -23.46 21.32 -0.54
N CYS A 350 -22.20 20.91 -0.35
CA CYS A 350 -21.42 20.29 -1.41
C CYS A 350 -21.91 18.85 -1.67
N PRO A 351 -21.85 18.39 -2.93
CA PRO A 351 -22.41 17.10 -3.31
C PRO A 351 -21.66 15.91 -2.67
N PRO A 352 -22.24 14.69 -2.66
CA PRO A 352 -21.56 13.47 -2.21
C PRO A 352 -20.27 13.15 -2.99
N SER A 353 -20.15 13.66 -4.22
CA SER A 353 -18.94 13.60 -5.06
C SER A 353 -17.82 14.51 -4.59
N CYS A 354 -18.03 15.33 -3.55
CA CYS A 354 -17.01 16.21 -3.02
C CYS A 354 -15.76 15.40 -2.62
N PRO A 355 -14.55 15.83 -3.04
CA PRO A 355 -13.32 15.14 -2.69
C PRO A 355 -12.99 15.23 -1.19
N ASN A 356 -13.61 16.16 -0.46
CA ASN A 356 -13.51 16.27 1.00
C ASN A 356 -14.61 15.47 1.74
N ARG A 357 -15.17 14.44 1.09
CA ARG A 357 -16.03 13.42 1.71
C ARG A 357 -15.42 12.07 1.33
N VAL A 358 -14.67 11.42 2.22
CA VAL A 358 -13.92 10.19 1.90
C VAL A 358 -14.29 9.07 2.87
N SER A 359 -13.90 9.22 4.12
CA SER A 359 -14.10 8.19 5.16
C SER A 359 -15.58 7.99 5.53
N GLN A 360 -16.38 9.06 5.48
CA GLN A 360 -17.84 8.99 5.70
C GLN A 360 -18.60 8.14 4.66
N LYS A 361 -17.94 7.68 3.59
CA LYS A 361 -18.53 6.78 2.58
C LYS A 361 -18.53 5.31 3.01
N GLY A 362 -17.97 4.99 4.18
CA GLY A 362 -17.90 3.63 4.70
C GLY A 362 -16.95 2.72 3.92
N VAL A 363 -16.90 1.44 4.30
CA VAL A 363 -16.00 0.43 3.73
C VAL A 363 -16.26 0.25 2.22
N ARG A 364 -15.17 0.16 1.44
CA ARG A 364 -15.21 0.01 -0.03
C ARG A 364 -14.39 -1.18 -0.55
N ASN A 365 -13.53 -1.73 0.30
CA ASN A 365 -12.70 -2.88 0.00
C ASN A 365 -13.39 -4.14 0.52
N ARG A 366 -13.25 -5.25 -0.20
CA ARG A 366 -13.68 -6.56 0.29
C ARG A 366 -12.68 -7.05 1.33
N LEU A 367 -13.07 -6.98 2.59
CA LEU A 367 -12.27 -7.42 3.73
C LEU A 367 -12.67 -8.84 4.13
N GLU A 368 -11.69 -9.61 4.55
CA GLU A 368 -11.85 -10.97 5.08
C GLU A 368 -11.18 -11.04 6.45
N VAL A 369 -11.96 -11.39 7.47
CA VAL A 369 -11.45 -11.80 8.78
C VAL A 369 -11.04 -13.27 8.66
N PHE A 370 -9.80 -13.59 8.99
CA PHE A 370 -9.26 -14.94 8.83
C PHE A 370 -8.60 -15.45 10.11
N ARG A 371 -8.72 -16.76 10.36
CA ARG A 371 -8.04 -17.41 11.49
C ARG A 371 -6.53 -17.39 11.29
N SER A 372 -5.79 -17.02 12.32
CA SER A 372 -4.32 -16.93 12.33
C SER A 372 -3.74 -17.64 13.55
N LEU A 373 -2.67 -18.40 13.34
CA LEU A 373 -1.95 -19.06 14.44
C LEU A 373 -1.18 -18.06 15.33
N GLU A 374 -0.81 -16.91 14.77
CA GLU A 374 0.03 -15.91 15.47
C GLU A 374 -0.82 -14.89 16.24
N THR A 375 -1.97 -14.50 15.66
CA THR A 375 -2.78 -13.38 16.12
C THR A 375 -4.18 -13.79 16.59
N GLY A 376 -4.52 -15.08 16.49
CA GLY A 376 -5.86 -15.61 16.71
C GLY A 376 -6.77 -15.32 15.51
N TRP A 377 -7.05 -14.03 15.29
CA TRP A 377 -7.78 -13.55 14.12
C TRP A 377 -7.03 -12.37 13.49
N GLY A 378 -6.97 -12.35 12.16
CA GLY A 378 -6.40 -11.26 11.39
C GLY A 378 -7.39 -10.73 10.35
N VAL A 379 -7.06 -9.60 9.73
CA VAL A 379 -7.82 -9.03 8.63
C VAL A 379 -6.96 -8.95 7.39
N ARG A 380 -7.49 -9.33 6.24
CA ARG A 380 -6.85 -9.11 4.94
C ARG A 380 -7.86 -8.55 3.93
N SER A 381 -7.36 -7.98 2.85
CA SER A 381 -8.21 -7.45 1.77
C SER A 381 -8.10 -8.32 0.52
N LEU A 382 -9.20 -8.62 -0.15
CA LEU A 382 -9.17 -9.22 -1.49
C LEU A 382 -8.85 -8.17 -2.56
N ASP A 383 -9.04 -6.90 -2.25
CA ASP A 383 -8.73 -5.78 -3.13
C ASP A 383 -7.31 -5.26 -2.89
N LEU A 384 -6.63 -4.83 -3.96
CA LEU A 384 -5.41 -4.04 -3.88
C LEU A 384 -5.72 -2.69 -3.22
N ILE A 385 -5.02 -2.35 -2.14
CA ILE A 385 -5.18 -1.08 -1.43
C ILE A 385 -3.99 -0.17 -1.76
N ARG A 386 -4.27 1.03 -2.25
CA ARG A 386 -3.24 2.03 -2.53
C ARG A 386 -2.80 2.71 -1.24
N ALA A 387 -1.52 3.09 -1.17
CA ALA A 387 -1.01 3.92 -0.10
C ALA A 387 -1.84 5.21 0.01
N GLY A 388 -2.23 5.58 1.23
CA GLY A 388 -3.13 6.70 1.52
C GLY A 388 -4.62 6.42 1.25
N ALA A 389 -5.02 5.21 0.83
CA ALA A 389 -6.45 4.89 0.69
C ALA A 389 -7.10 4.66 2.06
N PHE A 390 -8.32 5.15 2.22
CA PHE A 390 -9.19 4.79 3.34
C PHE A 390 -9.59 3.32 3.25
N ILE A 391 -9.59 2.62 4.39
CA ILE A 391 -9.92 1.19 4.49
C ILE A 391 -11.25 1.01 5.23
N CYS A 392 -11.28 1.39 6.51
CA CYS A 392 -12.44 1.25 7.40
C CYS A 392 -12.32 2.20 8.59
N GLU A 393 -13.42 2.37 9.32
CA GLU A 393 -13.44 3.06 10.61
C GLU A 393 -13.14 2.06 11.74
N PHE A 394 -12.49 2.48 12.82
CA PHE A 394 -12.36 1.70 14.05
C PHE A 394 -13.60 1.93 14.92
N SER A 395 -14.44 0.90 15.08
CA SER A 395 -15.79 1.06 15.63
C SER A 395 -16.06 0.18 16.86
N GLY A 396 -16.73 0.77 17.85
CA GLY A 396 -17.14 0.16 19.11
C GLY A 396 -18.02 1.12 19.91
N VAL A 397 -18.22 0.84 21.20
CA VAL A 397 -18.98 1.70 22.11
C VAL A 397 -18.03 2.75 22.71
N VAL A 398 -18.29 4.02 22.41
CA VAL A 398 -17.47 5.14 22.88
C VAL A 398 -17.82 5.44 24.34
N LEU A 399 -16.83 5.45 25.21
CA LEU A 399 -16.95 5.69 26.64
C LEU A 399 -16.20 6.96 27.02
N THR A 400 -16.85 7.82 27.81
CA THR A 400 -16.14 8.89 28.51
C THR A 400 -15.16 8.31 29.52
N LYS A 401 -14.13 9.08 29.90
CA LYS A 401 -13.18 8.69 30.95
C LYS A 401 -13.86 8.16 32.23
N GLN A 402 -14.93 8.82 32.68
CA GLN A 402 -15.67 8.43 33.88
C GLN A 402 -16.38 7.07 33.71
N GLN A 403 -16.99 6.84 32.54
CA GLN A 403 -17.63 5.55 32.23
C GLN A 403 -16.60 4.43 32.13
N ALA A 404 -15.47 4.68 31.47
CA ALA A 404 -14.38 3.72 31.36
C ALA A 404 -13.81 3.35 32.74
N GLU A 405 -13.56 4.33 33.62
CA GLU A 405 -13.09 4.10 35.00
C GLU A 405 -14.09 3.28 35.83
N ALA A 406 -15.40 3.48 35.64
CA ALA A 406 -16.44 2.70 36.32
C ALA A 406 -16.51 1.24 35.86
N ILE A 407 -16.25 0.97 34.57
CA ILE A 407 -16.30 -0.37 33.97
C ILE A 407 -14.97 -1.14 34.18
N SER A 408 -13.84 -0.42 34.26
CA SER A 408 -12.48 -0.97 34.37
C SER A 408 -12.21 -1.81 35.64
N MET A 409 -13.13 -1.83 36.61
CA MET A 409 -13.05 -2.75 37.76
C MET A 409 -13.07 -4.24 37.38
N ASN A 410 -13.40 -4.58 36.12
CA ASN A 410 -13.52 -5.97 35.64
C ASN A 410 -12.40 -6.43 34.68
N GLY A 411 -11.39 -5.60 34.37
CA GLY A 411 -10.21 -6.03 33.60
C GLY A 411 -10.40 -6.23 32.09
N GLU A 412 -11.42 -5.59 31.47
CA GLU A 412 -11.70 -5.72 30.03
C GLU A 412 -10.86 -4.80 29.12
N GLY A 413 -10.67 -5.24 27.86
CA GLY A 413 -9.84 -4.60 26.84
C GLY A 413 -10.46 -3.35 26.23
N PHE A 414 -10.17 -2.19 26.81
CA PHE A 414 -10.46 -0.90 26.19
C PHE A 414 -9.40 -0.49 25.17
N VAL A 415 -9.85 0.07 24.05
CA VAL A 415 -8.97 0.74 23.09
C VAL A 415 -8.90 2.21 23.46
N CYS A 416 -7.68 2.70 23.68
CA CYS A 416 -7.42 4.10 24.01
C CYS A 416 -6.84 4.82 22.78
N PRO A 417 -7.59 5.75 22.14
CA PRO A 417 -7.17 6.45 20.93
C PRO A 417 -5.78 7.13 21.03
N ASN A 418 -5.43 7.67 22.20
CA ASN A 418 -4.13 8.31 22.43
C ASN A 418 -2.91 7.36 22.35
N ARG A 419 -3.12 6.04 22.36
CA ARG A 419 -2.00 5.10 22.25
C ARG A 419 -1.54 4.91 20.82
N PHE A 420 -2.43 5.10 19.83
CA PHE A 420 -2.03 5.00 18.43
C PHE A 420 -0.95 6.06 18.11
N PRO A 421 0.20 5.66 17.56
CA PRO A 421 1.24 6.60 17.19
C PRO A 421 0.76 7.46 16.03
N GLY A 422 1.22 8.71 16.01
CA GLY A 422 0.90 9.67 14.96
C GLY A 422 1.60 9.40 13.63
N ARG A 423 1.49 8.18 13.05
CA ARG A 423 2.14 7.80 11.78
C ARG A 423 1.70 8.65 10.58
N TRP A 424 0.58 9.38 10.72
CA TRP A 424 0.13 10.38 9.75
C TRP A 424 1.20 11.45 9.47
N VAL A 425 2.13 11.73 10.39
CA VAL A 425 3.23 12.69 10.20
C VAL A 425 4.15 12.33 9.03
N GLU A 426 4.24 11.04 8.69
CA GLU A 426 5.08 10.57 7.58
C GLU A 426 4.51 10.99 6.22
N TRP A 427 3.20 11.27 6.17
CA TRP A 427 2.50 11.45 4.91
C TRP A 427 2.49 12.90 4.43
N GLY A 428 3.01 13.13 3.22
CA GLY A 428 3.07 14.46 2.61
C GLY A 428 4.23 15.33 3.10
N ASP A 429 5.15 14.75 3.89
CA ASP A 429 6.44 15.36 4.24
C ASP A 429 7.43 15.22 3.08
N ILE A 430 7.93 16.35 2.62
CA ILE A 430 8.88 16.49 1.53
C ILE A 430 10.11 17.30 1.95
N SER A 431 10.30 17.51 3.26
CA SER A 431 11.42 18.26 3.84
C SER A 431 12.78 17.67 3.46
N ASP A 432 12.87 16.35 3.31
CA ASP A 432 14.06 15.65 2.81
C ASP A 432 14.49 16.14 1.41
N VAL A 433 13.55 16.65 0.59
CA VAL A 433 13.83 17.20 -0.75
C VAL A 433 13.84 18.72 -0.77
N PHE A 434 13.00 19.35 0.02
CA PHE A 434 12.86 20.80 0.13
C PHE A 434 13.04 21.21 1.60
N PRO A 435 14.26 21.49 2.08
CA PRO A 435 14.50 21.81 3.49
C PRO A 435 13.75 23.05 4.00
N ASP A 436 13.47 24.01 3.11
CA ASP A 436 12.70 25.22 3.42
C ASP A 436 11.17 24.98 3.40
N TYR A 437 10.74 23.75 3.14
CA TYR A 437 9.34 23.37 3.15
C TYR A 437 8.79 23.48 4.57
N MET A 438 7.95 24.48 4.80
CA MET A 438 7.19 24.59 6.04
C MET A 438 5.84 23.90 5.89
N PRO A 439 5.49 22.93 6.76
CA PRO A 439 4.16 22.38 6.77
C PRO A 439 3.12 23.48 7.04
N PRO A 440 1.93 23.42 6.42
CA PRO A 440 0.85 24.35 6.70
C PRO A 440 0.51 24.38 8.19
N ALA A 441 -0.13 25.46 8.65
CA ALA A 441 -0.66 25.53 10.00
C ALA A 441 -1.67 24.39 10.22
N LEU A 442 -1.24 23.37 10.95
CA LEU A 442 -2.04 22.17 11.24
C LEU A 442 -3.07 22.48 12.33
N PRO A 443 -4.28 21.90 12.25
CA PRO A 443 -5.26 22.04 13.33
C PRO A 443 -4.73 21.39 14.60
N SER A 444 -4.99 22.01 15.76
CA SER A 444 -4.65 21.42 17.04
C SER A 444 -5.62 20.29 17.38
N LEU A 445 -5.08 19.19 17.92
CA LEU A 445 -5.84 18.10 18.50
C LEU A 445 -5.50 18.05 20.00
N PRO A 446 -6.47 18.25 20.91
CA PRO A 446 -6.24 18.01 22.33
C PRO A 446 -5.98 16.53 22.59
N ARG A 447 -5.41 16.22 23.76
CA ARG A 447 -5.31 14.85 24.22
C ARG A 447 -6.71 14.21 24.31
N LEU A 448 -6.87 13.02 23.74
CA LEU A 448 -8.16 12.32 23.64
C LEU A 448 -8.44 11.49 24.89
N ASP A 449 -9.18 12.03 25.83
CA ASP A 449 -9.50 11.35 27.10
C ASP A 449 -10.82 10.56 27.03
N PHE A 450 -10.91 9.64 26.05
CA PHE A 450 -12.00 8.68 25.91
C PHE A 450 -11.47 7.27 25.60
N SER A 451 -12.35 6.28 25.71
CA SER A 451 -12.05 4.89 25.39
C SER A 451 -13.11 4.31 24.48
N ILE A 452 -12.74 3.28 23.71
CA ILE A 452 -13.67 2.51 22.90
C ILE A 452 -13.73 1.11 23.49
N ASP A 453 -14.91 0.72 23.95
CA ASP A 453 -15.21 -0.63 24.35
C ASP A 453 -15.60 -1.45 23.11
N VAL A 454 -14.89 -2.56 22.92
CA VAL A 454 -15.11 -3.50 21.83
C VAL A 454 -15.58 -4.86 22.35
N SER A 455 -15.72 -5.08 23.66
CA SER A 455 -15.97 -6.42 24.23
C SER A 455 -17.33 -7.02 23.84
N ARG A 456 -18.28 -6.19 23.39
CA ARG A 456 -19.63 -6.64 23.01
C ARG A 456 -20.02 -6.31 21.58
N ALA A 457 -19.66 -5.13 21.11
CA ALA A 457 -20.01 -4.63 19.78
C ALA A 457 -18.78 -4.01 19.11
N ARG A 458 -18.47 -4.46 17.89
CA ARG A 458 -17.26 -4.08 17.15
C ARG A 458 -17.46 -4.24 15.65
N ASN A 459 -16.59 -3.66 14.84
CA ASN A 459 -16.54 -3.98 13.40
C ASN A 459 -15.26 -4.73 13.02
N VAL A 460 -15.06 -4.91 11.71
CA VAL A 460 -13.89 -5.56 11.11
C VAL A 460 -12.55 -5.00 11.59
N ALA A 461 -12.46 -3.69 11.90
CA ALA A 461 -11.21 -3.05 12.28
C ALA A 461 -10.62 -3.60 13.58
N CYS A 462 -11.47 -4.11 14.49
CA CYS A 462 -11.04 -4.64 15.78
C CYS A 462 -10.32 -6.00 15.68
N TYR A 463 -10.31 -6.62 14.50
CA TYR A 463 -9.55 -7.84 14.21
C TYR A 463 -8.24 -7.55 13.47
N ILE A 464 -7.90 -6.28 13.22
CA ILE A 464 -6.59 -5.90 12.67
C ILE A 464 -5.54 -6.13 13.76
N SER A 465 -4.53 -6.94 13.43
CA SER A 465 -3.51 -7.36 14.37
C SER A 465 -2.50 -6.26 14.68
N HIS A 466 -1.82 -6.40 15.82
CA HIS A 466 -0.74 -5.49 16.19
C HIS A 466 0.55 -5.78 15.39
N SER A 467 1.24 -4.74 14.93
CA SER A 467 2.62 -4.85 14.44
C SER A 467 3.42 -3.59 14.74
N TYR A 468 4.72 -3.76 15.00
CA TYR A 468 5.71 -2.68 15.10
C TYR A 468 6.16 -2.15 13.73
N SER A 469 5.91 -2.89 12.63
CA SER A 469 6.06 -2.40 11.26
C SER A 469 4.72 -2.49 10.52
N PRO A 470 3.73 -1.68 10.94
CA PRO A 470 2.38 -1.76 10.41
C PRO A 470 2.31 -1.35 8.94
N ASN A 471 1.27 -1.79 8.26
CA ASN A 471 0.93 -1.35 6.91
C ASN A 471 -0.32 -0.46 6.86
N VAL A 472 -0.97 -0.23 8.00
CA VAL A 472 -2.06 0.75 8.16
C VAL A 472 -1.82 1.69 9.35
N PHE A 473 -2.52 2.82 9.37
CA PHE A 473 -2.45 3.80 10.47
C PHE A 473 -3.81 4.43 10.77
N VAL A 474 -3.94 4.98 11.98
CA VAL A 474 -5.11 5.75 12.40
C VAL A 474 -4.94 7.23 12.05
N GLN A 475 -5.98 7.80 11.44
CA GLN A 475 -6.16 9.23 11.24
C GLN A 475 -7.46 9.66 11.94
N PHE A 476 -7.39 10.71 12.75
CA PHE A 476 -8.57 11.29 13.38
C PHE A 476 -9.34 12.15 12.38
N VAL A 477 -10.66 11.94 12.29
CA VAL A 477 -11.54 12.63 11.33
C VAL A 477 -12.81 13.14 12.02
N LEU A 478 -13.31 14.30 11.58
CA LEU A 478 -14.57 14.90 12.00
C LEU A 478 -15.41 15.22 10.76
N TYR A 479 -16.68 14.82 10.74
CA TYR A 479 -17.59 15.11 9.63
C TYR A 479 -19.05 15.32 10.05
N ASP A 480 -19.60 14.48 10.93
CA ASP A 480 -20.97 14.56 11.42
C ASP A 480 -21.11 15.48 12.65
N HIS A 481 -20.02 15.66 13.39
CA HIS A 481 -19.85 16.63 14.46
C HIS A 481 -18.47 17.30 14.43
N TYR A 482 -18.30 18.36 15.22
CA TYR A 482 -17.04 19.12 15.33
C TYR A 482 -16.40 19.08 16.73
N ASN A 483 -16.85 18.16 17.60
CA ASN A 483 -16.22 17.95 18.91
C ASN A 483 -14.89 17.20 18.77
N VAL A 484 -13.78 17.96 18.81
CA VAL A 484 -12.40 17.45 18.70
C VAL A 484 -11.97 16.52 19.84
N ALA A 485 -12.73 16.43 20.93
CA ALA A 485 -12.43 15.50 22.02
C ALA A 485 -12.83 14.05 21.71
N PHE A 486 -13.66 13.84 20.68
CA PHE A 486 -14.20 12.52 20.31
C PHE A 486 -14.19 12.29 18.78
N PRO A 487 -13.06 12.51 18.09
CA PRO A 487 -12.99 12.29 16.66
C PRO A 487 -13.24 10.82 16.31
N HIS A 488 -13.62 10.59 15.06
CA HIS A 488 -13.63 9.25 14.50
C HIS A 488 -12.21 8.74 14.29
N LEU A 489 -12.00 7.44 14.49
CA LEU A 489 -10.73 6.76 14.25
C LEU A 489 -10.80 6.09 12.87
N MET A 490 -10.24 6.73 11.86
CA MET A 490 -10.30 6.23 10.48
C MET A 490 -8.99 5.56 10.10
N ILE A 491 -9.05 4.36 9.54
CA ILE A 491 -7.88 3.56 9.17
C ILE A 491 -7.53 3.79 7.70
N PHE A 492 -6.28 4.15 7.45
CA PHE A 492 -5.72 4.40 6.13
C PHE A 492 -4.50 3.51 5.89
N ALA A 493 -4.23 3.18 4.62
CA ALA A 493 -3.04 2.43 4.24
C ALA A 493 -1.76 3.29 4.30
N LEU A 494 -0.70 2.78 4.93
CA LEU A 494 0.63 3.40 4.94
C LEU A 494 1.43 3.13 3.66
N GLU A 495 1.09 2.07 2.94
CA GLU A 495 1.80 1.60 1.76
C GLU A 495 0.84 0.97 0.75
N ASN A 496 1.34 0.57 -0.42
CA ASN A 496 0.53 -0.18 -1.37
C ASN A 496 0.44 -1.63 -0.88
N ILE A 497 -0.75 -2.03 -0.41
CA ILE A 497 -0.99 -3.34 0.22
C ILE A 497 -1.56 -4.29 -0.84
N PRO A 498 -0.83 -5.35 -1.23
CA PRO A 498 -1.36 -6.35 -2.15
C PRO A 498 -2.55 -7.11 -1.53
N PRO A 499 -3.43 -7.68 -2.37
CA PRO A 499 -4.45 -8.60 -1.89
C PRO A 499 -3.88 -9.73 -1.04
N LEU A 500 -4.69 -10.19 -0.08
CA LEU A 500 -4.43 -11.28 0.86
C LEU A 500 -3.29 -11.03 1.86
N ARG A 501 -2.57 -9.92 1.77
CA ARG A 501 -1.67 -9.47 2.85
C ARG A 501 -2.49 -9.08 4.07
N GLU A 502 -2.09 -9.58 5.23
CA GLU A 502 -2.66 -9.18 6.51
C GLU A 502 -2.46 -7.68 6.73
N LEU A 503 -3.52 -7.01 7.19
CA LEU A 503 -3.50 -5.64 7.67
C LEU A 503 -3.04 -5.65 9.12
N SER A 504 -2.09 -4.79 9.45
CA SER A 504 -1.55 -4.66 10.79
C SER A 504 -1.35 -3.21 11.19
N ILE A 505 -1.61 -2.92 12.46
CA ILE A 505 -1.61 -1.58 13.03
C ILE A 505 -0.75 -1.50 14.29
N ASP A 506 -0.13 -0.35 14.51
CA ASP A 506 0.58 -0.11 15.76
C ASP A 506 -0.41 0.41 16.81
N TYR A 507 -0.74 -0.42 17.81
CA TYR A 507 -1.62 -0.05 18.92
C TYR A 507 -0.92 0.77 20.01
N GLY A 508 0.38 1.08 19.85
CA GLY A 508 1.19 1.76 20.86
C GLY A 508 1.47 0.90 22.09
N MET A 509 1.57 -0.42 21.88
CA MET A 509 1.80 -1.40 22.94
C MET A 509 3.29 -1.42 23.30
N ALA A 510 3.61 -1.37 24.60
CA ALA A 510 4.95 -1.73 25.06
C ALA A 510 5.21 -3.22 24.79
N GLU A 511 6.44 -3.60 24.41
CA GLU A 511 6.84 -4.97 24.01
C GLU A 511 6.35 -6.08 24.97
N GLU A 512 6.16 -5.77 26.26
CA GLU A 512 5.71 -6.71 27.30
C GLU A 512 4.20 -6.98 27.32
N SER A 513 3.37 -6.24 26.58
CA SER A 513 1.90 -6.24 26.73
C SER A 513 1.13 -7.11 25.71
N VAL A 514 1.82 -7.69 24.72
CA VAL A 514 1.22 -8.35 23.55
C VAL A 514 0.32 -9.54 23.94
N GLY A 515 0.60 -10.23 25.05
CA GLY A 515 -0.17 -11.38 25.51
C GLY A 515 -1.52 -11.10 26.18
N LYS A 516 -1.99 -9.84 26.25
CA LYS A 516 -3.22 -9.48 27.00
C LYS A 516 -4.39 -8.95 26.16
N LEU A 517 -4.21 -8.71 24.85
CA LEU A 517 -5.30 -8.27 23.95
C LEU A 517 -5.61 -9.29 22.85
N THR A 518 -4.93 -10.44 22.86
CA THR A 518 -5.16 -11.61 21.98
C THR A 518 -6.03 -12.68 22.64
N LEU A 519 -6.93 -12.29 23.54
CA LEU A 519 -7.97 -13.17 24.11
C LEU A 519 -9.33 -12.87 23.48
#